data_AF-A0A246F329-F1
#
_entry.id   AF-A0A246F329-F1
#
_cell.length_a   1.000
_cell.length_b   1.000
_cell.length_c   1.000
_cell.angle_alpha   90.00
_cell.angle_beta   90.00
_cell.angle_gamma   90.00
#
_symmetry.space_group_name_H-M   'P 1'
#
loop_
_entity.id
_entity.type
_entity.pdbx_description
1 polymer ?
#
loop_
_entity_poly.entity_id
_entity_poly.type
_entity_poly.pdbx_seq_one_letter_code
_entity_poly.pdbx_strand_id
1 'polypeptide(L)'
;MPDARLNDIAMPERLRDALANYKSTRSFEGKRRQLQFIGKVMREVDAEPLREAVAEFQLGHARNALELHQAERWRTELLSEDKDVVTRWVAEHPDTDVQQLRALVRNARKDQAAAPEKRNGRAYRELFQ
;
A
#
# COMPACT_ATOMS: atom_id res chain seq x y z
N MET A 1 9.06 -5.83 -5.57
CA MET A 1 8.13 -6.21 -6.63
C MET A 1 7.88 -7.71 -6.59
N PRO A 2 6.62 -8.18 -6.69
CA PRO A 2 6.28 -9.61 -6.73
C PRO A 2 6.83 -10.34 -7.97
N ASP A 3 6.99 -11.66 -7.88
CA ASP A 3 7.53 -12.50 -8.96
C ASP A 3 6.67 -12.49 -10.21
N ALA A 4 5.34 -12.51 -10.06
CA ALA A 4 4.40 -12.43 -11.17
C ALA A 4 4.67 -11.19 -12.05
N ARG A 5 4.80 -10.01 -11.45
CA ARG A 5 5.14 -8.79 -12.20
C ARG A 5 6.54 -8.82 -12.80
N LEU A 6 7.52 -9.49 -12.17
CA LEU A 6 8.86 -9.61 -12.73
C LEU A 6 8.88 -10.48 -14.00
N ASN A 7 7.96 -11.43 -14.10
CA ASN A 7 7.81 -12.27 -15.28
C ASN A 7 7.28 -11.49 -16.48
N ASP A 8 6.43 -10.50 -16.25
CA ASP A 8 5.81 -9.68 -17.29
C ASP A 8 6.75 -8.60 -17.86
N ILE A 9 7.86 -8.30 -17.18
CA ILE A 9 8.84 -7.33 -17.69
C ILE A 9 9.70 -7.98 -18.78
N ALA A 10 9.71 -7.35 -19.95
CA ALA A 10 10.60 -7.69 -21.05
C ALA A 10 12.06 -7.44 -20.63
N MET A 11 12.84 -8.51 -20.56
CA MET A 11 14.28 -8.44 -20.28
C MET A 11 15.00 -9.65 -20.88
N PRO A 12 16.30 -9.54 -21.16
CA PRO A 12 17.08 -10.68 -21.63
C PRO A 12 17.10 -11.82 -20.61
N GLU A 13 17.07 -13.07 -21.09
CA GLU A 13 17.03 -14.26 -20.24
C GLU A 13 18.17 -14.31 -19.23
N ARG A 14 19.36 -13.86 -19.66
CA ARG A 14 20.55 -13.75 -18.80
C ARG A 14 20.32 -12.88 -17.56
N LEU A 15 19.54 -11.79 -17.69
CA LEU A 15 19.18 -10.95 -16.55
C LEU A 15 18.12 -11.62 -15.68
N ARG A 16 17.14 -12.29 -16.29
CA ARG A 16 16.10 -13.05 -15.59
C ARG A 16 16.71 -14.14 -14.70
N ASP A 17 17.62 -14.94 -15.25
CA ASP A 17 18.37 -15.96 -14.53
C ASP A 17 19.21 -15.37 -13.39
N ALA A 18 19.88 -14.25 -13.66
CA ALA A 18 20.70 -13.58 -12.65
C ALA A 18 19.85 -13.12 -11.44
N LEU A 19 18.64 -12.62 -11.69
CA LEU A 19 17.70 -12.22 -10.66
C LEU A 19 17.12 -13.42 -9.89
N ALA A 20 16.78 -14.52 -10.57
CA ALA A 20 16.31 -15.75 -9.94
C ALA A 20 17.37 -16.34 -9.00
N ASN A 21 18.62 -16.41 -9.46
CA ASN A 21 19.77 -16.86 -8.66
C ASN A 21 20.01 -15.96 -7.43
N TYR A 22 19.82 -14.65 -7.56
CA TYR A 22 19.92 -13.73 -6.41
C TYR A 22 18.86 -14.02 -5.34
N LYS A 23 17.62 -14.32 -5.74
CA LYS A 23 16.52 -14.65 -4.83
C LYS A 23 16.75 -15.98 -4.10
N SER A 24 17.31 -16.99 -4.77
CA SER A 24 17.58 -18.30 -4.17
C SER A 24 18.83 -18.33 -3.28
N THR A 25 19.81 -17.44 -3.54
CA THR A 25 21.07 -17.40 -2.80
C THR A 25 20.85 -17.03 -1.33
N ARG A 26 21.34 -17.88 -0.42
CA ARG A 26 21.15 -17.72 1.04
C ARG A 26 22.28 -16.99 1.75
N SER A 27 23.52 -17.12 1.29
CA SER A 27 24.68 -16.50 1.95
C SER A 27 24.78 -15.01 1.61
N PHE A 28 25.21 -14.21 2.59
CA PHE A 28 25.43 -12.77 2.39
C PHE A 28 26.48 -12.50 1.31
N GLU A 29 27.59 -13.24 1.36
CA GLU A 29 28.66 -13.13 0.37
C GLU A 29 28.21 -13.55 -1.03
N GLY A 30 27.40 -14.62 -1.13
CA GLY A 30 26.82 -15.04 -2.40
C GLY A 30 25.90 -13.98 -2.98
N LYS A 31 25.01 -13.39 -2.17
CA LYS A 31 24.15 -12.28 -2.59
C LYS A 31 24.95 -11.08 -3.06
N ARG A 32 26.02 -10.72 -2.34
CA ARG A 32 26.92 -9.62 -2.72
C ARG A 32 27.56 -9.84 -4.09
N ARG A 33 28.12 -11.02 -4.33
CA ARG A 33 28.71 -11.38 -5.63
C ARG A 33 27.67 -11.41 -6.75
N GLN A 34 26.49 -11.94 -6.46
CA GLN A 34 25.41 -11.99 -7.43
C GLN A 34 24.90 -10.59 -7.81
N LEU A 35 24.83 -9.65 -6.85
CA LEU A 35 24.52 -8.24 -7.15
C LEU A 35 25.56 -7.61 -8.07
N GLN A 36 26.85 -7.87 -7.86
CA GLN A 36 27.90 -7.37 -8.75
C GLN A 36 27.75 -7.96 -10.16
N PHE A 37 27.44 -9.25 -10.28
CA PHE A 37 27.20 -9.90 -11.55
C PHE A 37 25.98 -9.31 -12.27
N ILE A 38 24.86 -9.11 -11.57
CA ILE A 38 23.68 -8.42 -12.11
C ILE A 38 24.07 -7.03 -12.61
N GLY A 39 24.85 -6.26 -11.83
CA GLY A 39 25.34 -4.95 -12.23
C GLY A 39 26.22 -4.97 -13.48
N LYS A 40 26.96 -6.06 -13.71
CA LYS A 40 27.70 -6.29 -14.98
C LYS A 40 26.73 -6.57 -16.13
N VAL A 41 25.77 -7.48 -15.95
CA VAL A 41 24.77 -7.84 -16.97
C VAL A 41 23.96 -6.61 -17.39
N MET A 42 23.54 -5.77 -16.43
CA MET A 42 22.79 -4.54 -16.69
C MET A 42 23.50 -3.54 -17.60
N ARG A 43 24.83 -3.60 -17.76
CA ARG A 43 25.57 -2.73 -18.71
C ARG A 43 25.31 -3.09 -20.17
N GLU A 44 24.84 -4.31 -20.43
CA GLU A 44 24.55 -4.87 -21.75
C GLU A 44 23.03 -4.87 -22.06
N VAL A 45 22.21 -4.36 -21.14
CA VAL A 45 20.73 -4.41 -21.22
C VAL A 45 20.18 -3.02 -21.45
N ASP A 46 19.16 -2.90 -22.31
CA ASP A 46 18.34 -1.68 -22.35
C ASP A 46 17.54 -1.57 -21.05
N ALA A 47 17.91 -0.59 -20.23
CA ALA A 47 17.33 -0.39 -18.92
C ALA A 47 15.98 0.33 -18.95
N GLU A 48 15.55 0.90 -20.08
CA GLU A 48 14.34 1.73 -20.13
C GLU A 48 13.07 0.96 -19.74
N PRO A 49 12.77 -0.22 -20.32
CA PRO A 49 11.57 -0.99 -19.95
C PRO A 49 11.58 -1.43 -18.47
N LEU A 50 12.79 -1.69 -17.92
CA LEU A 50 12.97 -2.05 -16.52
C LEU A 50 12.73 -0.85 -15.60
N ARG A 51 13.20 0.34 -15.99
CA ARG A 51 12.99 1.59 -15.24
C ARG A 51 11.51 1.96 -15.21
N GLU A 52 10.83 1.91 -16.34
CA GLU A 52 9.40 2.19 -16.44
C GLU A 52 8.58 1.26 -15.55
N ALA A 53 8.82 -0.06 -15.63
CA ALA A 53 8.11 -1.03 -14.81
C ALA A 53 8.34 -0.83 -13.30
N VAL A 54 9.56 -0.45 -12.89
CA VAL A 54 9.85 -0.11 -11.49
C VAL A 54 9.16 1.18 -11.08
N ALA A 55 9.17 2.21 -11.92
CA ALA A 55 8.51 3.48 -11.66
C ALA A 55 7.00 3.33 -11.51
N GLU A 56 6.35 2.58 -12.40
CA GLU A 56 4.92 2.28 -12.33
C GLU A 56 4.57 1.52 -11.03
N PHE A 57 5.41 0.55 -10.66
CA PHE A 57 5.25 -0.19 -9.41
C PHE A 57 5.35 0.72 -8.18
N GLN A 58 6.34 1.61 -8.15
CA GLN A 58 6.52 2.57 -7.06
C GLN A 58 5.38 3.59 -7.00
N LEU A 59 4.87 4.05 -8.14
CA LEU A 59 3.75 4.98 -8.23
C LEU A 59 2.47 4.35 -7.65
N GLY A 60 2.18 3.09 -7.98
CA GLY A 60 1.05 2.36 -7.40
C GLY A 60 1.16 2.24 -5.87
N HIS A 61 2.35 1.94 -5.35
CA HIS A 61 2.59 1.92 -3.91
C HIS A 61 2.41 3.30 -3.25
N ALA A 62 2.90 4.37 -3.88
CA ALA A 62 2.74 5.72 -3.37
C ALA A 62 1.26 6.15 -3.34
N ARG A 63 0.49 5.79 -4.37
CA ARG A 63 -0.97 6.01 -4.42
C ARG A 63 -1.69 5.25 -3.32
N ASN A 64 -1.42 3.95 -3.18
CA ASN A 64 -2.03 3.13 -2.12
C ASN A 64 -1.67 3.66 -0.71
N ALA A 65 -0.43 4.11 -0.50
CA ALA A 65 -0.01 4.69 0.77
C ALA A 65 -0.72 6.04 1.04
N LEU A 66 -0.90 6.85 0.01
CA LEU A 66 -1.64 8.11 0.12
C LEU A 66 -3.12 7.86 0.44
N GLU A 67 -3.77 6.93 -0.27
CA GLU A 67 -5.16 6.50 -0.02
C GLU A 67 -5.32 5.98 1.41
N LEU A 68 -4.38 5.14 1.87
CA LEU A 68 -4.34 4.65 3.24
C LEU A 68 -4.28 5.80 4.25
N HIS A 69 -3.36 6.75 4.06
CA HIS A 69 -3.23 7.90 4.96
C HIS A 69 -4.46 8.83 4.91
N GLN A 70 -5.11 8.97 3.77
CA GLN A 70 -6.37 9.71 3.64
C GLN A 70 -7.49 9.00 4.43
N ALA A 71 -7.63 7.68 4.28
CA ALA A 71 -8.61 6.90 5.03
C ALA A 71 -8.35 6.98 6.56
N GLU A 72 -7.09 6.89 6.99
CA GLU A 72 -6.72 7.04 8.41
C GLU A 72 -7.06 8.43 8.95
N ARG A 73 -6.81 9.48 8.15
CA ARG A 73 -7.15 10.86 8.49
C ARG A 73 -8.65 11.02 8.63
N TRP A 74 -9.42 10.57 7.65
CA TRP A 74 -10.88 10.63 7.70
C TRP A 74 -11.45 9.89 8.89
N ARG A 75 -10.97 8.68 9.19
CA ARG A 75 -11.40 7.95 10.39
C ARG A 75 -11.11 8.75 11.66
N THR A 76 -9.92 9.36 11.75
CA THR A 76 -9.55 10.19 12.92
C THR A 76 -10.48 11.40 13.06
N GLU A 77 -10.74 12.12 11.96
CA GLU A 77 -11.63 13.28 11.94
C GLU A 77 -13.07 12.88 12.25
N LEU A 78 -13.58 11.80 11.63
CA LEU A 78 -14.95 11.31 11.85
C LEU A 78 -15.20 10.88 13.29
N LEU A 79 -14.16 10.43 14.00
CA LEU A 79 -14.26 10.06 15.41
C LEU A 79 -14.05 11.23 16.38
N SER A 80 -13.62 12.40 15.88
CA SER A 80 -13.49 13.62 16.68
C SER A 80 -14.84 14.17 17.14
N GLU A 81 -14.86 15.13 18.07
CA GLU A 81 -16.12 15.74 18.52
C GLU A 81 -16.73 16.72 17.50
N ASP A 82 -16.00 17.05 16.44
CA ASP A 82 -16.46 17.91 15.36
C ASP A 82 -17.64 17.27 14.60
N LYS A 83 -18.74 18.02 14.48
CA LYS A 83 -19.98 17.60 13.83
C LYS A 83 -19.98 17.92 12.34
N ASP A 84 -19.09 18.79 11.89
CA ASP A 84 -19.03 19.26 10.50
C ASP A 84 -18.23 18.30 9.61
N VAL A 85 -17.47 17.37 10.20
CA VAL A 85 -16.71 16.35 9.46
C VAL A 85 -17.60 15.47 8.59
N VAL A 86 -18.77 15.06 9.09
CA VAL A 86 -19.72 14.26 8.29
C VAL A 86 -20.23 15.09 7.12
N THR A 87 -20.45 16.40 7.30
CA THR A 87 -20.88 17.29 6.21
C THR A 87 -19.78 17.41 5.15
N ARG A 88 -18.52 17.56 5.55
CA ARG A 88 -17.36 17.58 4.63
C ARG A 88 -17.22 16.27 3.88
N TRP A 89 -17.32 15.13 4.58
CA TRP A 89 -17.28 13.81 3.95
C TRP A 89 -18.34 13.67 2.85
N VAL A 90 -19.58 14.09 3.12
CA VAL A 90 -20.68 13.98 2.15
C VAL A 90 -20.49 14.90 0.94
N ALA A 91 -19.86 16.06 1.14
CA ALA A 91 -19.51 16.94 0.03
C ALA A 91 -18.44 16.30 -0.88
N GLU A 92 -17.49 15.56 -0.31
CA GLU A 92 -16.43 14.87 -1.07
C GLU A 92 -16.86 13.50 -1.61
N HIS A 93 -17.80 12.82 -0.94
CA HIS A 93 -18.30 11.48 -1.25
C HIS A 93 -19.83 11.44 -1.25
N PRO A 94 -20.50 12.06 -2.24
CA PRO A 94 -21.95 12.26 -2.27
C PRO A 94 -22.76 10.96 -2.35
N ASP A 95 -22.15 9.88 -2.84
CA ASP A 95 -22.79 8.56 -2.96
C ASP A 95 -22.79 7.76 -1.64
N THR A 96 -22.23 8.32 -0.56
CA THR A 96 -22.19 7.65 0.75
C THR A 96 -23.58 7.57 1.36
N ASP A 97 -23.95 6.39 1.89
CA ASP A 97 -25.08 6.29 2.83
C ASP A 97 -24.76 7.02 4.13
N VAL A 98 -25.20 8.27 4.22
CA VAL A 98 -25.02 9.15 5.38
C VAL A 98 -25.59 8.59 6.67
N GLN A 99 -26.69 7.85 6.60
CA GLN A 99 -27.33 7.31 7.81
C GLN A 99 -26.50 6.15 8.36
N GLN A 100 -26.02 5.28 7.47
CA GLN A 100 -25.08 4.21 7.83
C GLN A 100 -23.79 4.79 8.40
N LEU A 101 -23.18 5.79 7.74
CA LEU A 101 -21.96 6.44 8.21
C LEU A 101 -22.14 7.02 9.61
N ARG A 102 -23.22 7.78 9.86
CA ARG A 102 -23.52 8.35 11.18
C ARG A 102 -23.70 7.27 12.24
N ALA A 103 -24.34 6.15 11.91
CA ALA A 103 -24.49 5.04 12.83
C ALA A 103 -23.13 4.41 13.19
N LEU A 104 -22.26 4.19 12.20
CA LEU A 104 -20.91 3.67 12.38
C LEU A 104 -20.07 4.60 13.26
N VAL A 105 -20.07 5.90 12.96
CA VAL A 105 -19.34 6.92 13.76
C VAL A 105 -19.79 6.91 15.21
N ARG A 106 -21.09 6.93 15.49
CA ARG A 106 -21.61 6.91 16.87
C ARG A 106 -21.18 5.64 17.62
N ASN A 107 -21.28 4.49 16.97
CA ASN A 107 -20.89 3.21 17.58
C ASN A 107 -19.38 3.15 17.84
N ALA A 108 -18.57 3.60 16.89
CA ALA A 108 -17.12 3.62 17.03
C ALA A 108 -16.64 4.60 18.12
N ARG A 109 -17.28 5.77 18.28
CA ARG A 109 -17.00 6.69 19.40
C ARG A 109 -17.37 6.07 20.76
N LYS A 110 -18.49 5.35 20.83
CA LYS A 110 -18.89 4.60 22.02
C LYS A 110 -17.87 3.52 22.39
N ASP A 111 -17.34 2.82 21.39
CA ASP A 111 -16.29 1.81 21.56
C ASP A 111 -14.97 2.45 22.04
N GLN A 112 -14.60 3.63 21.53
CA GLN A 112 -13.40 4.37 21.98
C GLN A 112 -13.45 4.80 23.45
N ALA A 113 -14.65 5.12 23.95
CA ALA A 113 -14.87 5.46 25.35
C ALA A 113 -14.84 4.23 26.28
N ALA A 114 -14.82 3.00 25.74
CA ALA A 114 -14.72 1.77 26.51
C ALA A 114 -13.26 1.43 26.88
N ALA A 115 -13.09 0.32 27.61
CA ALA A 115 -11.78 -0.22 27.96
C ALA A 115 -10.87 -0.38 26.71
N PRO A 116 -9.53 -0.20 26.84
CA PRO A 116 -8.59 -0.20 25.70
C PRO A 116 -8.77 -1.37 24.73
N GLU A 117 -9.13 -2.53 25.25
CA GLU A 117 -9.33 -3.80 24.54
C GLU A 117 -10.54 -3.78 23.59
N LYS A 118 -11.47 -2.85 23.81
CA LYS A 118 -12.71 -2.69 23.04
C LYS A 118 -12.69 -1.47 22.11
N ARG A 119 -11.65 -0.64 22.15
CA ARG A 119 -11.55 0.62 21.38
C ARG A 119 -11.58 0.43 19.87
N ASN A 120 -11.09 -0.72 19.38
CA ASN A 120 -11.05 -1.06 17.95
C ASN A 120 -12.14 -2.08 17.60
N GLY A 121 -13.39 -1.79 17.99
CA GLY A 121 -14.55 -2.63 17.75
C GLY A 121 -14.91 -2.80 16.27
N ARG A 122 -16.02 -3.48 16.00
CA ARG A 122 -16.50 -3.73 14.62
C ARG A 122 -16.72 -2.44 13.85
N ALA A 123 -17.39 -1.46 14.45
CA ALA A 123 -17.69 -0.18 13.81
C ALA A 123 -16.42 0.60 13.44
N TYR A 124 -15.38 0.57 14.30
CA TYR A 124 -14.08 1.20 14.01
C TYR A 124 -13.38 0.57 12.79
N ARG A 125 -13.50 -0.74 12.61
CA ARG A 125 -12.95 -1.47 11.47
C ARG A 125 -13.76 -1.25 10.19
N GLU A 126 -15.08 -1.16 10.29
CA GLU A 126 -15.96 -0.88 9.15
C GLU A 126 -15.82 0.56 8.63
N LEU A 127 -15.46 1.54 9.46
CA LEU A 127 -15.12 2.90 9.01
C LEU A 127 -13.87 2.99 8.12
N PHE A 128 -13.10 1.91 8.01
CA PHE A 128 -11.86 1.85 7.24
C PHE A 128 -12.01 1.04 5.94
N GLN A 129 -13.16 0.40 5.74
CA GLN A 129 -13.50 -0.33 4.52
C GLN A 129 -14.23 0.59 3.57
#